data_AF-A0A2C1Z703-F1
#
_entry.id   AF-A0A2C1Z703-F1
#
_cell.length_a   1.000
_cell.length_b   1.000
_cell.length_c   1.000
_cell.angle_alpha   90.00
_cell.angle_beta   90.00
_cell.angle_gamma   90.00
#
_symmetry.space_group_name_H-M   'P 1'
#
loop_
_entity.id
_entity.type
_entity.pdbx_description
1 polymer ?
#
loop_
_entity_poly.entity_id
_entity_poly.type
_entity_poly.pdbx_seq_one_letter_code
_entity_poly.pdbx_strand_id
1 'polypeptide(L)'
;MFDFLSDFLSSLVGVSTGGLDTKKIDYNIELLKQQGWFKKIYEDEKYHRLFITNRKVRAYLQSRTRVKKIIRSKVAQRKLLILIDQQLKSFKIP
;
A
#
# COMPACT_ATOMS: atom_id res chain seq x y z
N MET A 1 20.98 1.09 -7.18
CA MET A 1 19.51 1.32 -7.24
C MET A 1 18.70 0.07 -6.84
N PHE A 2 19.25 -1.13 -6.99
CA PHE A 2 18.64 -2.38 -6.49
C PHE A 2 18.57 -2.47 -4.96
N ASP A 3 19.54 -1.89 -4.23
CA ASP A 3 19.59 -1.94 -2.75
C ASP A 3 18.36 -1.34 -2.05
N PHE A 4 17.80 -0.26 -2.62
CA PHE A 4 16.59 0.37 -2.08
C PHE A 4 15.35 -0.53 -2.22
N LEU A 5 15.32 -1.37 -3.26
CA LEU A 5 14.20 -2.28 -3.53
C LEU A 5 14.33 -3.56 -2.70
N SER A 6 15.54 -4.12 -2.56
CA SER A 6 15.79 -5.30 -1.72
C SER A 6 15.55 -5.00 -0.23
N ASP A 7 16.02 -3.87 0.28
CA ASP A 7 15.76 -3.44 1.66
C ASP A 7 14.27 -3.20 1.92
N PHE A 8 13.56 -2.65 0.93
CA PHE A 8 12.12 -2.47 1.01
C PHE A 8 11.39 -3.81 1.06
N LEU A 9 11.74 -4.75 0.18
CA LEU A 9 11.15 -6.09 0.12
C LEU A 9 11.41 -6.87 1.42
N SER A 10 12.61 -6.78 1.98
CA SER A 10 12.93 -7.33 3.29
C SER A 10 12.07 -6.70 4.40
N SER A 11 11.85 -5.38 4.37
CA SER A 11 10.97 -4.71 5.35
C SER A 11 9.48 -5.07 5.22
N LEU A 12 9.03 -5.55 4.04
CA LEU A 12 7.66 -6.05 3.84
C LEU A 12 7.46 -7.44 4.45
N VAL A 13 8.53 -8.19 4.73
CA VAL A 13 8.47 -9.44 5.49
C VAL A 13 8.04 -9.19 6.94
N GLY A 14 8.29 -7.98 7.47
CA GLY A 14 7.83 -7.54 8.80
C GLY A 14 6.37 -7.11 8.89
N VAL A 15 5.56 -7.34 7.84
CA VAL A 15 4.12 -7.10 7.88
C VAL A 15 3.49 -8.13 8.83
N SER A 16 3.04 -7.64 10.00
CA SER A 16 2.53 -8.43 11.13
C SER A 16 1.63 -9.59 10.71
N THR A 17 1.94 -10.79 11.17
CA THR A 17 1.16 -12.02 10.98
C THR A 17 -0.14 -12.04 11.80
N GLY A 18 -0.31 -11.10 12.74
CA GLY A 18 -1.53 -10.90 13.50
C GLY A 18 -2.74 -10.43 12.67
N GLY A 19 -3.90 -10.38 13.32
CA GLY A 19 -5.15 -9.89 12.71
C GLY A 19 -5.01 -8.46 12.20
N LEU A 20 -5.65 -8.18 11.06
CA LEU A 20 -5.71 -6.84 10.50
C LEU A 20 -6.84 -6.03 11.13
N ASP A 21 -6.55 -4.82 11.55
CA ASP A 21 -7.55 -3.86 12.02
C ASP A 21 -8.15 -3.15 10.80
N THR A 22 -9.25 -3.70 10.29
CA THR A 22 -9.91 -3.22 9.06
C THR A 22 -10.38 -1.78 9.19
N LYS A 23 -10.98 -1.39 10.32
CA LYS A 23 -11.44 -0.01 10.57
C LYS A 23 -10.29 0.99 10.48
N LYS A 24 -9.14 0.65 11.07
CA LYS A 24 -7.94 1.49 10.99
C LYS A 24 -7.37 1.58 9.58
N ILE A 25 -7.38 0.48 8.84
CA ILE A 25 -6.93 0.45 7.44
C ILE A 25 -7.84 1.32 6.58
N ASP A 26 -9.15 1.16 6.70
CA ASP A 26 -10.12 1.89 5.89
C ASP A 26 -10.07 3.39 6.20
N TYR A 27 -9.94 3.78 7.48
CA TYR A 27 -9.66 5.18 7.86
C TYR A 27 -8.39 5.74 7.20
N ASN A 28 -7.31 4.95 7.17
CA ASN A 28 -6.06 5.38 6.54
C ASN A 28 -6.17 5.47 5.01
N ILE A 29 -6.97 4.60 4.38
CA ILE A 29 -7.29 4.69 2.94
C ILE A 29 -8.05 5.98 2.66
N GLU A 30 -9.05 6.32 3.47
CA GLU A 30 -9.79 7.58 3.33
C GLU A 30 -8.88 8.82 3.46
N LEU A 31 -7.92 8.79 4.40
CA LEU A 31 -6.90 9.84 4.48
C LEU A 31 -6.05 9.96 3.20
N LEU A 32 -5.68 8.83 2.59
CA LEU A 32 -4.93 8.83 1.34
C LEU A 32 -5.78 9.31 0.16
N LYS A 33 -7.09 9.00 0.12
CA LYS A 33 -8.03 9.46 -0.93
C LYS A 33 -8.17 10.98 -0.99
N GLN A 34 -7.85 11.69 0.08
CA GLN A 34 -7.76 13.16 0.06
C GLN A 34 -6.60 13.67 -0.81
N GLN A 35 -5.64 12.82 -1.15
CA GLN A 35 -4.52 13.16 -2.02
C GLN A 35 -4.87 12.85 -3.48
N GLY A 36 -4.85 13.88 -4.34
CA GLY A 36 -5.28 13.74 -5.74
C GLY A 36 -4.54 12.66 -6.53
N TRP A 37 -3.25 12.42 -6.24
CA TRP A 37 -2.49 11.34 -6.90
C TRP A 37 -2.96 9.94 -6.48
N PHE A 38 -3.34 9.76 -5.22
CA PHE A 38 -3.80 8.47 -4.70
C PHE A 38 -5.25 8.21 -5.10
N LYS A 39 -6.10 9.24 -5.09
CA LYS A 39 -7.49 9.16 -5.54
C LYS A 39 -7.59 8.55 -6.95
N LYS A 40 -6.76 9.04 -7.89
CA LYS A 40 -6.68 8.50 -9.26
C LYS A 40 -6.36 7.01 -9.31
N ILE A 41 -5.50 6.52 -8.41
CA ILE A 41 -5.14 5.09 -8.35
C ILE A 41 -6.25 4.29 -7.69
N TYR A 42 -6.88 4.84 -6.66
CA TYR A 42 -7.96 4.18 -5.94
C TYR A 42 -9.22 3.99 -6.81
N GLU A 43 -9.50 4.92 -7.71
CA GLU A 43 -10.64 4.89 -8.64
C GLU A 43 -10.39 4.02 -9.88
N ASP A 44 -9.13 3.73 -10.21
CA ASP A 44 -8.79 2.79 -11.27
C ASP A 44 -9.09 1.37 -10.79
N GLU A 45 -10.09 0.74 -11.42
CA GLU A 45 -10.61 -0.59 -11.09
C GLU A 45 -9.50 -1.64 -10.97
N LYS A 46 -8.47 -1.53 -11.81
CA LYS A 46 -7.31 -2.43 -11.83
C LYS A 46 -6.60 -2.46 -10.47
N TYR A 47 -6.50 -1.32 -9.79
CA TYR A 47 -5.83 -1.20 -8.50
C TYR A 47 -6.81 -1.22 -7.33
N HIS A 48 -8.05 -0.75 -7.54
CA HIS A 48 -9.08 -0.64 -6.52
C HIS A 48 -9.22 -1.92 -5.69
N ARG A 49 -9.32 -3.07 -6.38
CA ARG A 49 -9.50 -4.39 -5.75
C ARG A 49 -8.39 -4.73 -4.76
N LEU A 50 -7.15 -4.29 -5.00
CA LEU A 50 -6.01 -4.56 -4.11
C LEU A 50 -6.18 -3.88 -2.75
N PHE A 51 -6.83 -2.72 -2.68
CA PHE A 51 -7.09 -2.04 -1.41
C PHE A 51 -8.17 -2.74 -0.58
N ILE A 52 -9.00 -3.57 -1.21
CA ILE A 52 -10.10 -4.31 -0.56
C ILE A 52 -9.66 -5.72 -0.16
N THR A 53 -8.99 -6.45 -1.04
CA THR A 53 -8.77 -7.89 -0.86
C THR A 53 -7.31 -8.27 -0.63
N ASN A 54 -6.34 -7.47 -1.06
CA ASN A 54 -4.94 -7.85 -0.96
C ASN A 54 -4.40 -7.61 0.46
N ARG A 55 -4.15 -8.71 1.19
CA ARG A 55 -3.66 -8.67 2.58
C ARG A 55 -2.37 -7.86 2.73
N LYS A 56 -1.42 -7.97 1.79
CA LYS A 56 -0.14 -7.24 1.87
C LYS A 56 -0.34 -5.74 1.73
N VAL A 57 -1.15 -5.30 0.77
CA VAL A 57 -1.50 -3.88 0.61
C VAL A 57 -2.22 -3.35 1.85
N ARG A 58 -3.24 -4.07 2.32
CA ARG A 58 -4.03 -3.66 3.50
C ARG A 58 -3.19 -3.58 4.76
N ALA A 59 -2.37 -4.59 5.02
CA ALA A 59 -1.48 -4.59 6.18
C ALA A 59 -0.39 -3.51 6.08
N TYR A 60 0.08 -3.19 4.86
CA TYR A 60 0.96 -2.05 4.65
C TYR A 60 0.28 -0.73 5.04
N LEU A 61 -1.01 -0.58 4.79
CA LEU A 61 -1.78 0.62 5.12
C LEU A 61 -2.28 0.70 6.56
N GLN A 62 -2.10 -0.34 7.38
CA GLN A 62 -2.50 -0.32 8.80
C GLN A 62 -1.71 0.68 9.64
N SER A 63 -0.45 0.97 9.28
CA SER A 63 0.42 1.88 10.05
C SER A 63 0.10 3.35 9.79
N ARG A 64 -0.46 4.04 10.79
CA ARG A 64 -0.77 5.48 10.72
C ARG A 64 0.47 6.34 10.48
N THR A 65 1.60 5.99 11.11
CA THR A 65 2.88 6.69 10.92
C THR A 65 3.36 6.56 9.48
N ARG A 66 3.23 5.37 8.89
CA ARG A 66 3.58 5.12 7.49
C ARG A 66 2.68 5.90 6.54
N VAL A 67 1.38 5.94 6.79
CA VAL A 67 0.40 6.70 5.97
C VAL A 67 0.70 8.19 6.01
N LYS A 68 0.96 8.76 7.19
CA LYS A 68 1.42 10.16 7.32
C LYS A 68 2.72 10.43 6.53
N LYS A 69 3.65 9.47 6.52
CA LYS A 69 4.89 9.56 5.73
C LYS A 69 4.61 9.49 4.22
N ILE A 70 3.69 8.64 3.79
CA ILE A 70 3.25 8.54 2.37
C ILE A 70 2.66 9.87 1.91
N ILE A 71 1.82 10.51 2.72
CA ILE A 71 1.24 11.83 2.37
C ILE A 71 2.36 12.86 2.16
N ARG A 72 3.39 12.87 3.01
CA ARG A 72 4.43 13.92 3.03
C ARG A 72 5.63 13.70 2.12
N SER A 73 5.89 12.47 1.65
CA SER A 73 7.15 12.13 0.97
C SER A 73 6.93 11.41 -0.36
N LYS A 74 7.45 12.00 -1.45
CA LYS A 74 7.45 11.38 -2.79
C LYS A 74 8.13 10.01 -2.82
N VAL A 75 9.17 9.82 -2.01
CA VAL A 75 9.85 8.52 -1.88
C VAL A 75 8.92 7.47 -1.28
N ALA A 76 8.16 7.83 -0.23
CA ALA A 76 7.19 6.93 0.38
C ALA A 76 5.97 6.67 -0.53
N GLN A 77 5.53 7.68 -1.31
CA GLN A 77 4.52 7.49 -2.37
C GLN A 77 4.99 6.44 -3.37
N ARG A 78 6.20 6.59 -3.93
CA ARG A 78 6.78 5.61 -4.86
C ARG A 78 6.86 4.21 -4.27
N LYS A 79 7.23 4.06 -3.00
CA LYS A 79 7.24 2.75 -2.32
C LYS A 79 5.86 2.10 -2.30
N LEU A 80 4.80 2.87 -2.03
CA LEU A 80 3.43 2.36 -2.11
C LEU A 80 3.05 1.96 -3.54
N LEU A 81 3.40 2.76 -4.54
CA LEU A 81 3.14 2.44 -5.95
C LEU A 81 3.82 1.15 -6.40
N ILE A 82 5.09 0.96 -6.01
CA ILE A 82 5.85 -0.26 -6.30
C ILE A 82 5.17 -1.47 -5.66
N LEU A 83 4.75 -1.37 -4.39
CA LEU A 83 4.00 -2.44 -3.72
C LEU A 83 2.72 -2.79 -4.48
N ILE A 84 1.94 -1.78 -4.86
CA ILE A 84 0.67 -1.98 -5.58
C ILE A 84 0.92 -2.66 -6.93
N ASP A 85 1.89 -2.18 -7.72
CA ASP A 85 2.22 -2.76 -9.03
C ASP A 85 2.74 -4.21 -8.92
N GLN A 86 3.56 -4.48 -7.90
CA GLN A 86 4.01 -5.85 -7.61
C GLN A 86 2.85 -6.76 -7.24
N GLN A 87 1.97 -6.30 -6.34
CA GLN A 87 0.82 -7.08 -5.92
C GLN A 87 -0.14 -7.32 -7.09
N LEU A 88 -0.33 -6.33 -7.96
CA LEU A 88 -1.13 -6.46 -9.17
C LEU A 88 -0.56 -7.52 -10.13
N LYS A 89 0.77 -7.52 -10.35
CA LYS A 89 1.45 -8.53 -11.15
C LYS A 89 1.31 -9.93 -10.56
N SER A 90 1.46 -10.06 -9.24
CA SER A 90 1.26 -11.34 -8.54
C SER A 90 -0.20 -11.78 -8.43
N PHE A 91 -1.15 -10.84 -8.55
CA PHE A 91 -2.59 -11.10 -8.51
C PHE A 91 -3.11 -11.62 -9.86
N LYS A 92 -2.35 -11.44 -10.95
CA LYS A 92 -2.57 -12.11 -12.23
C LYS A 92 -2.03 -13.55 -12.16
N ILE A 93 -2.76 -14.45 -11.53
CA ILE A 93 -2.70 -15.89 -11.81
C ILE A 93 -4.15 -16.40 -11.79
N PRO A 94 -4.65 -17.00 -12.89
CA PRO A 94 -5.94 -17.70 -12.90
C PRO A 94 -5.95 -18.90 -11.95
#